data_AF-A0A9E5K4X0-F1
#
_entry.id   AF-A0A9E5K4X0-F1
#
_cell.length_a   1.000
_cell.length_b   1.000
_cell.length_c   1.000
_cell.angle_alpha   90.00
_cell.angle_beta   90.00
_cell.angle_gamma   90.00
#
_symmetry.space_group_name_H-M   'P 1'
#
loop_
_entity.id
_entity.type
_entity.pdbx_description
1 polymer ?
#
loop_
_entity_poly.entity_id
_entity_poly.type
_entity_poly.pdbx_seq_one_letter_code
_entity_poly.pdbx_strand_id
1 'polypeptide(L)'
;MNKKLIPLACAGFLLTLAVLALPEFFKGQVRGADESSEKYLKLFNQGNYKEAFEGFKRLALEPNAEGKNAATNMNMALQSLRNLGRNNEVDAFRDSVIKVHESKWRFMQMTAASFLESEHFGFVVAGKFERGYHRGGGKQVSSYARDRAQAMQLLYKALLEVRKDKDLQAASLFYLDFADIILRGSAGHESWRLQVLTDFSTLPEYDESPYWHPYHG
;
A
#
# COMPACT_ATOMS: atom_id res chain seq x y z
N MET A 1 68.08 -45.02 -4.62
CA MET A 1 68.52 -43.83 -5.38
C MET A 1 68.60 -44.17 -6.87
N ASN A 2 68.20 -43.21 -7.72
CA ASN A 2 68.27 -43.18 -9.19
C ASN A 2 67.10 -43.76 -10.02
N LYS A 3 66.17 -42.83 -10.29
CA LYS A 3 65.62 -42.38 -11.58
C LYS A 3 65.10 -43.43 -12.57
N LYS A 4 63.79 -43.36 -12.83
CA LYS A 4 63.23 -43.46 -14.19
C LYS A 4 62.18 -42.38 -14.42
N LEU A 5 62.40 -41.57 -15.46
CA LEU A 5 61.44 -40.69 -16.13
C LEU A 5 60.38 -41.55 -16.82
N ILE A 6 59.11 -41.16 -16.78
CA ILE A 6 58.05 -41.60 -17.69
C ILE A 6 57.21 -40.35 -18.09
N PRO A 7 56.76 -40.23 -19.36
CA PRO A 7 56.42 -38.96 -20.01
C PRO A 7 54.91 -38.68 -20.15
N LEU A 8 54.60 -37.49 -20.69
CA LEU A 8 53.45 -37.09 -21.51
C LEU A 8 52.05 -37.67 -21.20
N ALA A 9 51.10 -36.77 -20.89
CA ALA A 9 49.81 -36.74 -21.61
C ALA A 9 49.12 -35.39 -21.37
N CYS A 10 49.11 -34.54 -22.40
CA CYS A 10 48.12 -33.49 -22.56
C CYS A 10 46.74 -34.15 -22.65
N ALA A 11 45.84 -33.83 -21.73
CA ALA A 11 44.42 -34.11 -21.87
C ALA A 11 43.67 -32.85 -21.43
N GLY A 12 43.43 -31.97 -22.39
CA GLY A 12 42.38 -30.98 -22.28
C GLY A 12 41.05 -31.72 -22.13
N PHE A 13 40.35 -31.47 -21.02
CA PHE A 13 38.98 -31.90 -20.87
C PHE A 13 38.10 -30.67 -20.66
N LEU A 14 37.20 -30.50 -21.62
CA LEU A 14 36.21 -29.45 -21.74
C LEU A 14 35.42 -29.29 -20.44
N LEU A 15 35.59 -28.15 -19.79
CA LEU A 15 34.75 -27.71 -18.67
C LEU A 15 33.54 -26.96 -19.26
N THR A 16 32.69 -27.68 -19.97
CA THR A 16 31.34 -27.22 -20.34
C THR A 16 30.34 -27.93 -19.43
N LEU A 17 30.33 -27.54 -18.15
CA LEU A 17 29.21 -27.84 -17.27
C LEU A 17 28.14 -26.77 -17.50
N ALA A 18 27.08 -27.22 -18.17
CA ALA A 18 25.89 -26.47 -18.51
C ALA A 18 25.31 -25.73 -17.29
N VAL A 19 25.49 -24.41 -17.26
CA VAL A 19 24.63 -23.50 -16.47
C VAL A 19 23.42 -23.17 -17.35
N LEU A 20 22.55 -24.16 -17.56
CA LEU A 20 21.27 -23.98 -18.26
C LEU A 20 20.18 -24.84 -17.61
N ALA A 21 19.95 -24.61 -16.33
CA ALA A 21 18.70 -24.85 -15.61
C ALA A 21 18.92 -24.18 -14.24
N LEU A 22 18.27 -23.07 -13.89
CA LEU A 22 16.84 -22.95 -13.71
C LEU A 22 16.44 -21.46 -13.84
N PRO A 23 15.71 -21.03 -14.89
CA PRO A 23 14.89 -19.82 -14.79
C PRO A 23 13.66 -20.02 -13.89
N GLU A 24 13.38 -21.26 -13.48
CA GLU A 24 12.22 -21.63 -12.65
C GLU A 24 12.28 -21.08 -11.22
N PHE A 25 13.47 -20.77 -10.69
CA PHE A 25 13.59 -20.15 -9.36
C PHE A 25 13.13 -18.68 -9.33
N PHE A 26 13.19 -17.98 -10.46
CA PHE A 26 12.74 -16.58 -10.56
C PHE A 26 11.25 -16.43 -10.92
N LYS A 27 10.57 -17.49 -11.38
CA LYS A 27 9.11 -17.47 -11.55
C LYS A 27 8.33 -17.43 -10.24
N GLY A 28 8.98 -17.73 -9.11
CA GLY A 28 8.33 -17.85 -7.80
C GLY A 28 8.03 -16.53 -7.09
N GLN A 29 8.52 -15.38 -7.57
CA GLN A 29 8.47 -14.11 -6.83
C GLN A 29 7.42 -13.11 -7.33
N VAL A 30 6.67 -13.45 -8.38
CA VAL A 30 5.48 -12.69 -8.85
C VAL A 30 4.24 -13.55 -8.66
N ARG A 31 4.02 -14.04 -7.43
CA ARG A 31 2.77 -14.71 -7.04
C ARG A 31 1.90 -13.71 -6.29
N GLY A 32 1.18 -12.89 -7.04
CA GLY A 32 0.30 -11.85 -6.48
C GLY A 32 -0.63 -11.17 -7.48
N ALA A 33 -0.39 -11.31 -8.79
CA ALA A 33 -1.35 -10.96 -9.81
C ALA A 33 -2.10 -12.23 -10.23
N ASP A 34 -3.41 -12.29 -9.99
CA ASP A 34 -4.28 -13.19 -10.73
C ASP A 34 -4.20 -12.81 -12.22
N GLU A 35 -4.42 -13.75 -13.14
CA GLU A 35 -4.43 -13.51 -14.59
C GLU A 35 -5.37 -12.34 -14.96
N SER A 36 -6.42 -12.15 -14.16
CA SER A 36 -7.33 -11.01 -14.23
C SER A 36 -6.66 -9.65 -13.92
N SER A 37 -5.76 -9.57 -12.93
CA SER A 37 -5.01 -8.35 -12.56
C SER A 37 -3.96 -7.98 -13.61
N GLU A 38 -3.31 -8.95 -14.25
CA GLU A 38 -2.28 -8.69 -15.28
C GLU A 38 -2.84 -7.92 -16.47
N LYS A 39 -4.07 -8.27 -16.91
CA LYS A 39 -4.78 -7.56 -17.97
C LYS A 39 -4.94 -6.07 -17.65
N TYR A 40 -5.38 -5.72 -16.44
CA TYR A 40 -5.60 -4.33 -16.05
C TYR A 40 -4.29 -3.59 -15.79
N LEU A 41 -3.26 -4.30 -15.33
CA LEU A 41 -1.92 -3.73 -15.23
C LEU A 41 -1.37 -3.33 -16.60
N LYS A 42 -1.59 -4.16 -17.64
CA LYS A 42 -1.22 -3.81 -19.01
C LYS A 42 -1.97 -2.56 -19.50
N LEU A 43 -3.28 -2.48 -19.24
CA LEU A 43 -4.07 -1.29 -19.59
C LEU A 43 -3.56 -0.04 -18.86
N PHE A 44 -3.26 -0.16 -17.57
CA PHE A 44 -2.68 0.92 -16.76
C PHE A 44 -1.35 1.42 -17.36
N ASN A 45 -0.44 0.51 -17.68
CA ASN A 45 0.87 0.83 -18.27
C ASN A 45 0.76 1.45 -19.68
N GLN A 46 -0.35 1.22 -20.37
CA GLN A 46 -0.66 1.82 -21.68
C GLN A 46 -1.36 3.18 -21.56
N GLY A 47 -1.61 3.68 -20.34
CA GLY A 47 -2.34 4.93 -20.10
C GLY A 47 -3.86 4.80 -20.18
N ASN A 48 -4.39 3.58 -20.34
CA ASN A 48 -5.83 3.30 -20.35
C ASN A 48 -6.37 3.24 -18.91
N TYR A 49 -6.24 4.36 -18.19
CA TYR A 49 -6.52 4.43 -16.76
C TYR A 49 -7.99 4.21 -16.40
N LYS A 50 -8.92 4.54 -17.31
CA LYS A 50 -10.36 4.34 -17.07
C LYS A 50 -10.69 2.84 -17.04
N GLU A 51 -10.26 2.10 -18.04
CA GLU A 51 -10.48 0.64 -18.14
C GLU A 51 -9.70 -0.10 -17.06
N ALA A 52 -8.49 0.35 -16.74
CA ALA A 52 -7.72 -0.18 -15.63
C ALA A 52 -8.45 0.04 -14.29
N PHE A 53 -8.96 1.25 -14.04
CA PHE A 53 -9.73 1.57 -12.83
C PHE A 53 -10.93 0.64 -12.67
N GLU A 54 -11.79 0.52 -13.69
CA GLU A 54 -13.00 -0.31 -13.58
C GLU A 54 -12.66 -1.80 -13.36
N GLY A 55 -11.58 -2.27 -13.99
CA GLY A 55 -11.06 -3.61 -13.77
C GLY A 55 -10.58 -3.86 -12.34
N PHE A 56 -9.64 -3.04 -11.88
CA PHE A 56 -9.08 -3.13 -10.55
C PHE A 56 -10.10 -2.88 -9.43
N LYS A 57 -11.04 -1.95 -9.63
CA LYS A 57 -12.17 -1.70 -8.72
C LYS A 57 -13.00 -2.95 -8.53
N ARG A 58 -13.36 -3.64 -9.61
CA ARG A 58 -14.12 -4.89 -9.54
C ARG A 58 -13.36 -5.95 -8.75
N LEU A 59 -12.08 -6.17 -9.08
CA LEU A 59 -11.26 -7.18 -8.37
C LEU A 59 -11.07 -6.84 -6.89
N ALA A 60 -10.91 -5.56 -6.56
CA ALA A 60 -10.80 -5.11 -5.17
C ALA A 60 -12.10 -5.28 -4.37
N LEU A 61 -13.26 -5.33 -5.04
CA LEU A 61 -14.57 -5.50 -4.40
C LEU A 61 -15.03 -6.97 -4.33
N GLU A 62 -14.21 -7.93 -4.77
CA GLU A 62 -14.55 -9.35 -4.71
C GLU A 62 -14.46 -9.87 -3.27
N PRO A 63 -15.57 -10.27 -2.62
CA PRO A 63 -15.57 -10.60 -1.18
C PRO A 63 -14.58 -11.70 -0.78
N ASN A 64 -14.31 -12.64 -1.69
CA ASN A 64 -13.45 -13.79 -1.46
C ASN A 64 -11.98 -13.55 -1.82
N ALA A 65 -11.62 -12.39 -2.37
CA ALA A 65 -10.23 -12.08 -2.72
C ALA A 65 -9.30 -12.17 -1.51
N GLU A 66 -8.09 -12.72 -1.67
CA GLU A 66 -7.11 -12.71 -0.59
C GLU A 66 -6.81 -11.25 -0.17
N GLY A 67 -6.62 -10.99 1.13
CA GLY A 67 -6.47 -9.62 1.64
C GLY A 67 -5.35 -8.82 0.97
N LYS A 68 -4.21 -9.46 0.67
CA LYS A 68 -3.10 -8.82 -0.06
C LYS A 68 -3.45 -8.48 -1.51
N ASN A 69 -4.15 -9.37 -2.20
CA ASN A 69 -4.55 -9.17 -3.59
C ASN A 69 -5.61 -8.07 -3.69
N ALA A 70 -6.60 -8.08 -2.79
CA ALA A 70 -7.62 -7.03 -2.71
C ALA A 70 -7.00 -5.64 -2.46
N ALA A 71 -6.04 -5.54 -1.53
CA ALA A 71 -5.35 -4.27 -1.26
C ALA A 71 -4.48 -3.83 -2.45
N THR A 72 -3.80 -4.76 -3.12
CA THR A 72 -3.00 -4.48 -4.31
C THR A 72 -3.87 -3.93 -5.45
N ASN A 73 -4.99 -4.59 -5.74
CA ASN A 73 -5.95 -4.14 -6.74
C ASN A 73 -6.56 -2.78 -6.35
N MET A 74 -6.91 -2.57 -5.08
CA MET A 74 -7.40 -1.28 -4.60
C MET A 74 -6.37 -0.17 -4.83
N ASN A 75 -5.09 -0.39 -4.51
CA ASN A 75 -4.03 0.58 -4.70
C ASN A 75 -3.83 0.93 -6.19
N MET A 76 -3.93 -0.06 -7.09
CA MET A 76 -3.91 0.20 -8.53
C MET A 76 -5.12 1.00 -9.02
N ALA A 77 -6.32 0.72 -8.49
CA ALA A 77 -7.50 1.53 -8.76
C ALA A 77 -7.36 2.97 -8.25
N LEU A 78 -6.83 3.16 -7.04
CA LEU A 78 -6.54 4.49 -6.47
C LEU A 78 -5.53 5.26 -7.32
N GLN A 79 -4.46 4.59 -7.78
CA GLN A 79 -3.51 5.18 -8.73
C GLN A 79 -4.18 5.57 -10.05
N SER A 80 -5.10 4.74 -10.55
CA SER A 80 -5.85 5.03 -11.78
C SER A 80 -6.75 6.27 -11.60
N LEU A 81 -7.42 6.42 -10.46
CA LEU A 81 -8.20 7.63 -10.14
C LEU A 81 -7.33 8.90 -10.14
N ARG A 82 -6.14 8.83 -9.53
CA ARG A 82 -5.20 9.96 -9.52
C ARG A 82 -4.79 10.37 -10.94
N ASN A 83 -4.45 9.40 -11.79
CA ASN A 83 -4.08 9.67 -13.19
C ASN A 83 -5.25 10.25 -14.01
N LEU A 84 -6.49 9.92 -13.65
CA LEU A 84 -7.69 10.48 -14.27
C LEU A 84 -8.09 11.87 -13.70
N GLY A 85 -7.40 12.37 -12.67
CA GLY A 85 -7.79 13.59 -11.96
C GLY A 85 -9.10 13.46 -11.17
N ARG A 86 -9.47 12.23 -10.77
CA ARG A 86 -10.72 11.89 -10.07
C ARG A 86 -10.48 11.68 -8.57
N ASN A 87 -9.70 12.56 -7.94
CA ASN A 87 -9.33 12.44 -6.52
C ASN A 87 -10.54 12.52 -5.57
N ASN A 88 -11.60 13.23 -5.98
CA ASN A 88 -12.86 13.30 -5.27
C ASN A 88 -13.57 11.95 -5.09
N GLU A 89 -13.22 10.92 -5.87
CA GLU A 89 -13.80 9.57 -5.75
C GLU A 89 -12.99 8.63 -4.85
N VAL A 90 -11.77 9.02 -4.46
CA VAL A 90 -10.82 8.17 -3.72
C VAL A 90 -11.41 7.66 -2.41
N ASP A 91 -12.01 8.54 -1.62
CA ASP A 91 -12.46 8.21 -0.27
C ASP A 91 -13.67 7.27 -0.30
N ALA A 92 -14.68 7.59 -1.11
CA ALA A 92 -15.86 6.74 -1.27
C ALA A 92 -15.49 5.35 -1.82
N PHE A 93 -14.56 5.27 -2.77
CA PHE A 93 -14.07 3.99 -3.28
C PHE A 93 -13.31 3.21 -2.20
N ARG A 94 -12.35 3.84 -1.50
CA ARG A 94 -11.59 3.17 -0.44
C ARG A 94 -12.50 2.64 0.66
N ASP A 95 -13.46 3.43 1.12
CA ASP A 95 -14.44 3.02 2.14
C ASP A 95 -15.26 1.81 1.70
N SER A 96 -15.65 1.77 0.42
CA SER A 96 -16.39 0.62 -0.14
C SER A 96 -15.58 -0.67 -0.09
N VAL A 97 -14.27 -0.62 -0.38
CA VAL A 97 -13.38 -1.79 -0.33
C VAL A 97 -13.07 -2.19 1.11
N ILE A 98 -12.83 -1.21 2.00
CA ILE A 98 -12.63 -1.47 3.43
C ILE A 98 -13.80 -2.26 4.00
N LYS A 99 -15.04 -1.86 3.68
CA LYS A 99 -16.24 -2.57 4.15
C LYS A 99 -16.31 -4.03 3.70
N VAL A 100 -15.81 -4.35 2.50
CA VAL A 100 -15.81 -5.74 1.98
C VAL A 100 -14.73 -6.60 2.65
N HIS A 101 -13.67 -6.00 3.18
CA HIS A 101 -12.48 -6.71 3.65
C HIS A 101 -12.09 -6.40 5.11
N GLU A 102 -13.01 -5.86 5.90
CA GLU A 102 -12.80 -5.45 7.29
C GLU A 102 -12.52 -6.60 8.28
N SER A 103 -12.43 -7.85 7.82
CA SER A 103 -11.99 -9.00 8.62
C SER A 103 -10.57 -9.47 8.26
N LYS A 104 -9.95 -8.90 7.22
CA LYS A 104 -8.68 -9.36 6.65
C LYS A 104 -7.55 -8.43 7.09
N TRP A 105 -6.80 -8.83 8.12
CA TRP A 105 -5.76 -7.97 8.69
C TRP A 105 -4.66 -7.56 7.68
N ARG A 106 -4.27 -8.45 6.76
CA ARG A 106 -3.30 -8.15 5.68
C ARG A 106 -3.82 -7.06 4.73
N PHE A 107 -5.14 -7.06 4.47
CA PHE A 107 -5.78 -5.99 3.70
C PHE A 107 -5.74 -4.66 4.47
N MET A 108 -6.09 -4.68 5.77
CA MET A 108 -6.07 -3.47 6.61
C MET A 108 -4.67 -2.85 6.70
N GLN A 109 -3.63 -3.67 6.89
CA GLN A 109 -2.24 -3.22 6.93
C GLN A 109 -1.87 -2.45 5.66
N MET A 110 -2.08 -3.08 4.49
CA MET A 110 -1.74 -2.47 3.20
C MET A 110 -2.62 -1.24 2.88
N THR A 111 -3.89 -1.25 3.31
CA THR A 111 -4.82 -0.14 3.12
C THR A 111 -4.48 1.06 4.01
N ALA A 112 -4.01 0.82 5.24
CA ALA A 112 -3.57 1.89 6.13
C ALA A 112 -2.42 2.70 5.53
N ALA A 113 -1.46 2.04 4.87
CA ALA A 113 -0.38 2.72 4.14
C ALA A 113 -0.93 3.63 3.02
N SER A 114 -2.00 3.23 2.33
CA SER A 114 -2.60 4.02 1.24
C SER A 114 -3.14 5.39 1.68
N PHE A 115 -3.54 5.55 2.95
CA PHE A 115 -3.98 6.84 3.48
C PHE A 115 -2.82 7.84 3.51
N LEU A 116 -1.59 7.39 3.76
CA LEU A 116 -0.39 8.23 3.85
C LEU A 116 0.17 8.63 2.48
N GLU A 117 -0.18 7.89 1.43
CA GLU A 117 0.23 8.18 0.05
C GLU A 117 -0.79 9.04 -0.70
N SER A 118 -1.92 9.34 -0.05
CA SER A 118 -3.01 10.11 -0.65
C SER A 118 -2.79 11.61 -0.51
N GLU A 119 -3.45 12.39 -1.37
CA GLU A 119 -3.46 13.84 -1.21
C GLU A 119 -4.13 14.21 0.11
N HIS A 120 -3.39 14.84 1.03
CA HIS A 120 -3.88 15.20 2.37
C HIS A 120 -4.59 16.56 2.43
N PHE A 121 -5.15 17.01 1.31
CA PHE A 121 -5.89 18.26 1.23
C PHE A 121 -7.12 18.10 0.33
N GLY A 122 -8.05 19.03 0.46
CA GLY A 122 -9.25 19.07 -0.36
C GLY A 122 -10.06 20.32 -0.14
N PHE A 123 -11.29 20.31 -0.62
CA PHE A 123 -12.23 21.41 -0.47
C PHE A 123 -13.51 20.93 0.20
N VAL A 124 -14.03 21.74 1.13
CA VAL A 124 -15.40 21.57 1.63
C VAL A 124 -16.35 22.39 0.77
N VAL A 125 -17.25 21.71 0.08
CA VAL A 125 -18.27 22.29 -0.81
C VAL A 125 -19.64 21.82 -0.35
N ALA A 126 -20.53 22.74 -0.01
CA ALA A 126 -21.85 22.44 0.54
C ALA A 126 -21.82 21.43 1.71
N GLY A 127 -20.83 21.56 2.60
CA GLY A 127 -20.64 20.69 3.78
C GLY A 127 -20.04 19.31 3.48
N LYS A 128 -19.63 19.04 2.24
CA LYS A 128 -18.99 17.77 1.85
C LYS A 128 -17.53 18.00 1.50
N PHE A 129 -16.66 17.16 2.04
CA PHE A 129 -15.25 17.16 1.67
C PHE A 129 -15.05 16.43 0.34
N GLU A 130 -14.31 17.06 -0.56
CA GLU A 130 -13.79 16.45 -1.78
C GLU A 130 -12.26 16.53 -1.76
N ARG A 131 -11.62 15.36 -1.85
CA ARG A 131 -10.15 15.26 -1.84
C ARG A 131 -9.56 15.82 -3.13
N GLY A 132 -8.45 16.54 -2.99
CA GLY A 132 -7.69 17.09 -4.09
C GLY A 132 -8.20 18.44 -4.58
N TYR A 133 -7.78 18.80 -5.80
CA TYR A 133 -8.17 20.07 -6.41
C TYR A 133 -9.64 20.09 -6.80
N HIS A 134 -10.32 21.21 -6.52
CA HIS A 134 -11.71 21.46 -6.92
C HIS A 134 -11.81 22.73 -7.79
N ARG A 135 -12.70 22.72 -8.80
CA ARG A 135 -13.01 23.89 -9.62
C ARG A 135 -14.32 24.51 -9.15
N GLY A 136 -14.32 25.82 -8.87
CA GLY A 136 -15.54 26.53 -8.44
C GLY A 136 -15.50 27.09 -7.02
N GLY A 137 -14.32 27.12 -6.39
CA GLY A 137 -14.14 27.65 -5.04
C GLY A 137 -14.41 26.60 -3.96
N GLY A 138 -14.76 27.05 -2.77
CA GLY A 138 -14.90 26.20 -1.58
C GLY A 138 -13.83 26.49 -0.54
N LYS A 139 -14.04 25.97 0.68
CA LYS A 139 -13.09 26.13 1.76
C LYS A 139 -11.99 25.07 1.61
N GLN A 140 -10.78 25.48 1.30
CA GLN A 140 -9.63 24.58 1.28
C GLN A 140 -9.33 24.12 2.71
N VAL A 141 -9.12 22.82 2.88
CA VAL A 141 -8.81 22.21 4.17
C VAL A 141 -7.79 21.08 4.01
N SER A 142 -7.10 20.75 5.10
CA SER A 142 -6.22 19.59 5.22
C SER A 142 -6.95 18.41 5.86
N SER A 143 -6.73 17.22 5.32
CA SER A 143 -7.22 15.94 5.84
C SER A 143 -6.12 15.14 6.55
N TYR A 144 -4.91 15.69 6.72
CA TYR A 144 -3.75 14.94 7.20
C TYR A 144 -3.99 14.22 8.53
N ALA A 145 -4.48 14.94 9.54
CA ALA A 145 -4.77 14.35 10.86
C ALA A 145 -5.84 13.26 10.78
N ARG A 146 -6.86 13.47 9.95
CA ARG A 146 -7.95 12.53 9.70
C ARG A 146 -7.46 11.26 9.00
N ASP A 147 -6.67 11.40 7.95
CA ASP A 147 -6.10 10.27 7.19
C ASP A 147 -5.19 9.42 8.08
N ARG A 148 -4.36 10.07 8.91
CA ARG A 148 -3.53 9.39 9.90
C ARG A 148 -4.39 8.64 10.94
N ALA A 149 -5.45 9.27 11.44
CA ALA A 149 -6.38 8.64 12.38
C ALA A 149 -7.08 7.41 11.77
N GLN A 150 -7.53 7.49 10.51
CA GLN A 150 -8.13 6.36 9.80
C GLN A 150 -7.14 5.22 9.57
N ALA A 151 -5.89 5.52 9.20
CA ALA A 151 -4.82 4.53 9.09
C ALA A 151 -4.58 3.81 10.43
N MET A 152 -4.48 4.56 11.53
CA MET A 152 -4.31 4.00 12.87
C MET A 152 -5.51 3.16 13.33
N GLN A 153 -6.74 3.58 13.04
CA GLN A 153 -7.95 2.80 13.32
C GLN A 153 -7.93 1.44 12.61
N LEU A 154 -7.53 1.42 11.33
CA LEU A 154 -7.40 0.17 10.57
C LEU A 154 -6.34 -0.76 11.17
N LEU A 155 -5.16 -0.23 11.52
CA LEU A 155 -4.11 -1.02 12.13
C LEU A 155 -4.49 -1.50 13.54
N TYR A 156 -5.18 -0.69 14.32
CA TYR A 156 -5.67 -1.11 15.63
C TYR A 156 -6.65 -2.29 15.52
N LYS A 157 -7.56 -2.28 14.54
CA LYS A 157 -8.44 -3.42 14.23
C LYS A 157 -7.60 -4.64 13.80
N ALA A 158 -6.63 -4.45 12.91
CA ALA A 158 -5.76 -5.52 12.42
C ALA A 158 -4.93 -6.18 13.54
N LEU A 159 -4.47 -5.39 14.52
CA LEU A 159 -3.66 -5.86 15.65
C LEU A 159 -4.33 -7.00 16.42
N LEU A 160 -5.67 -6.95 16.56
CA LEU A 160 -6.42 -8.00 17.26
C LEU A 160 -6.35 -9.35 16.56
N GLU A 161 -6.20 -9.36 15.23
CA GLU A 161 -6.05 -10.56 14.43
C GLU A 161 -4.59 -10.99 14.26
N VAL A 162 -3.67 -10.03 14.10
CA VAL A 162 -2.22 -10.30 13.97
C VAL A 162 -1.68 -11.08 15.17
N ARG A 163 -2.15 -10.78 16.39
CA ARG A 163 -1.74 -11.50 17.63
C ARG A 163 -2.06 -12.99 17.61
N LYS A 164 -2.96 -13.44 16.73
CA LYS A 164 -3.40 -14.83 16.58
C LYS A 164 -2.71 -15.53 15.39
N ASP A 165 -2.04 -14.77 14.51
CA ASP A 165 -1.42 -15.30 13.29
C ASP A 165 -0.14 -16.08 13.61
N LYS A 166 0.09 -17.18 12.89
CA LYS A 166 1.27 -18.04 13.06
C LYS A 166 2.46 -17.58 12.23
N ASP A 167 2.22 -16.74 11.23
CA ASP A 167 3.25 -16.15 10.38
C ASP A 167 3.93 -14.99 11.12
N LEU A 168 4.95 -15.34 11.91
CA LEU A 168 5.71 -14.37 12.72
C LEU A 168 6.43 -13.32 11.87
N GLN A 169 6.78 -13.65 10.63
CA GLN A 169 7.43 -12.70 9.72
C GLN A 169 6.43 -11.66 9.23
N ALA A 170 5.23 -12.06 8.83
CA ALA A 170 4.20 -11.10 8.45
C ALA A 170 3.75 -10.27 9.67
N ALA A 171 3.67 -10.87 10.85
CA ALA A 171 3.36 -10.16 12.09
C ALA A 171 4.44 -9.12 12.45
N SER A 172 5.73 -9.43 12.28
CA SER A 172 6.81 -8.47 12.57
C SER A 172 6.79 -7.27 11.62
N LEU A 173 6.55 -7.49 10.34
CA LEU A 173 6.37 -6.42 9.35
C LEU A 173 5.17 -5.52 9.70
N PHE A 174 4.07 -6.12 10.15
CA PHE A 174 2.92 -5.36 10.63
C PHE A 174 3.26 -4.42 11.78
N TYR A 175 4.03 -4.88 12.78
CA TYR A 175 4.42 -4.01 13.90
C TYR A 175 5.33 -2.86 13.45
N LEU A 176 6.19 -3.08 12.45
CA LEU A 176 7.03 -2.03 11.87
C LEU A 176 6.19 -0.98 11.13
N ASP A 177 5.25 -1.41 10.29
CA ASP A 177 4.34 -0.50 9.59
C ASP A 177 3.48 0.30 10.59
N PHE A 178 3.05 -0.34 11.68
CA PHE A 178 2.28 0.34 12.71
C PHE A 178 3.13 1.37 13.48
N ALA A 179 4.38 1.03 13.81
CA ALA A 179 5.30 1.99 14.40
C ALA A 179 5.55 3.18 13.47
N ASP A 180 5.75 2.96 12.17
CA ASP A 180 5.95 4.03 11.18
C ASP A 180 4.74 4.99 11.13
N ILE A 181 3.51 4.45 11.04
CA ILE A 181 2.29 5.27 11.04
C ILE A 181 2.11 6.06 12.33
N ILE A 182 2.42 5.49 13.49
CA ILE A 182 2.34 6.21 14.78
C ILE A 182 3.36 7.35 14.81
N LEU A 183 4.58 7.12 14.33
CA LEU A 183 5.66 8.10 14.38
C LEU A 183 5.53 9.20 13.31
N ARG A 184 4.78 8.96 12.24
CA ARG A 184 4.41 10.01 11.26
C ARG A 184 3.58 11.10 11.94
N GLY A 185 4.01 12.35 11.80
CA GLY A 185 3.46 13.49 12.54
C GLY A 185 4.03 13.68 13.94
N SER A 186 5.11 12.96 14.29
CA SER A 186 5.90 13.17 15.52
C SER A 186 7.39 13.38 15.23
N ALA A 187 7.79 13.43 13.95
CA ALA A 187 9.15 13.71 13.50
C ALA A 187 9.47 15.21 13.55
N GLY A 188 10.73 15.57 13.81
CA GLY A 188 11.19 16.96 13.76
C GLY A 188 10.65 17.85 14.89
N HIS A 189 10.77 17.40 16.15
CA HIS A 189 10.43 18.11 17.40
C HIS A 189 8.98 17.95 17.94
N GLU A 190 8.20 17.01 17.40
CA GLU A 190 6.81 16.78 17.83
C GLU A 190 6.59 15.50 18.65
N SER A 191 7.64 14.96 19.27
CA SER A 191 7.55 13.74 20.10
C SER A 191 6.61 13.88 21.29
N TRP A 192 6.36 15.12 21.75
CA TRP A 192 5.37 15.42 22.79
C TRP A 192 3.94 15.03 22.38
N ARG A 193 3.62 14.98 21.08
CA ARG A 193 2.29 14.55 20.59
C ARG A 193 1.98 13.09 20.88
N LEU A 194 2.99 12.24 21.12
CA LEU A 194 2.78 10.86 21.58
C LEU A 194 2.20 10.78 23.00
N GLN A 195 2.22 11.88 23.76
CA GLN A 195 1.56 11.98 25.06
C GLN A 195 0.06 12.26 24.93
N VAL A 196 -0.39 12.74 23.76
CA VAL A 196 -1.80 13.00 23.48
C VAL A 196 -2.46 11.72 23.00
N LEU A 197 -3.49 11.27 23.72
CA LEU A 197 -4.28 10.12 23.31
C LEU A 197 -5.08 10.48 22.06
N THR A 198 -4.81 9.81 20.96
CA THR A 198 -5.68 9.89 19.77
C THR A 198 -6.94 9.09 20.05
N ASP A 199 -8.09 9.75 20.09
CA ASP A 199 -9.38 9.07 20.14
C ASP A 199 -9.65 8.37 18.81
N PHE A 200 -9.79 7.04 18.84
CA PHE A 200 -10.16 6.24 17.68
C PHE A 200 -11.67 6.06 17.53
N SER A 201 -12.49 6.61 18.43
CA SER A 201 -13.95 6.55 18.33
C SER A 201 -14.54 7.61 17.39
N THR A 202 -13.81 8.70 17.17
CA THR A 202 -14.18 9.81 16.29
C THR A 202 -13.05 10.12 15.30
N LEU A 203 -13.38 10.81 14.20
CA LEU A 203 -12.37 11.31 13.27
C LEU A 203 -12.10 12.79 13.54
N PRO A 204 -10.83 13.23 13.55
CA PRO A 204 -10.50 14.64 13.63
C PRO A 204 -11.25 15.48 12.58
N GLU A 205 -11.57 16.71 12.95
CA GLU A 205 -12.07 17.71 12.01
C GLU A 205 -11.02 18.01 10.93
N TYR A 206 -11.48 18.57 9.82
CA TYR A 206 -10.56 19.03 8.78
C TYR A 206 -9.87 20.32 9.23
N ASP A 207 -8.57 20.41 9.01
CA ASP A 207 -7.79 21.59 9.38
C ASP A 207 -7.98 22.68 8.32
N GLU A 208 -8.39 23.87 8.76
CA GLU A 208 -8.67 25.01 7.88
C GLU A 208 -7.39 25.68 7.34
N SER A 209 -6.23 25.32 7.87
CA SER A 209 -4.94 25.77 7.38
C SER A 209 -4.60 25.06 6.06
N PRO A 210 -4.53 25.78 4.92
CA PRO A 210 -4.18 25.19 3.62
C PRO A 210 -2.71 24.79 3.53
N TYR A 211 -1.88 25.21 4.49
CA TYR A 211 -0.50 24.79 4.66
C TYR A 211 -0.41 23.83 5.82
N TRP A 212 0.35 22.73 5.65
CA TRP A 212 0.76 21.90 6.77
C TRP A 212 1.54 22.78 7.75
N HIS A 213 0.89 23.17 8.84
CA HIS A 213 1.51 23.84 9.96
C HIS A 213 1.54 22.84 11.13
N PRO A 214 2.71 22.58 11.72
CA PRO A 214 2.84 21.69 12.89
C PRO A 214 2.14 22.24 14.16
N TYR A 215 1.26 23.23 14.06
CA TYR A 215 0.83 24.06 15.18
C TYR A 215 -0.69 24.21 15.34
N HIS A 216 -1.49 23.22 14.96
CA HIS A 216 -2.90 23.19 15.35
C HIS A 216 -3.22 21.81 15.94
N GLY A 217 -3.58 21.83 17.23
CA GLY A 217 -3.97 20.68 18.04
C GLY A 217 -5.45 20.68 18.33
#